data_AF-A0ABD5SI81-F1
#
_entry.id   AF-A0ABD5SI81-F1
#
_cell.length_a   1.000
_cell.length_b   1.000
_cell.length_c   1.000
_cell.angle_alpha   90.00
_cell.angle_beta   90.00
_cell.angle_gamma   90.00
#
_symmetry.space_group_name_H-M   'P 1'
#
loop_
_entity.id
_entity.type
_entity.pdbx_description
1 polymer ?
#
loop_
_entity_poly.entity_id
_entity_poly.type
_entity_poly.pdbx_seq_one_letter_code
_entity_poly.pdbx_strand_id
1 'polypeptide(L)'
;RLAEQDKDIENMRLLNAQLKERMESQMVKMDGIREYFEHKLKSAQSGEKESIESLRKQYELEMQLKVEAATSELQDMIQMRDMELMYRNEQESSLNEEVARLRDEVQNLVSNSGNEVLSHLQERGINFVAYQPGAGHITIPVADLTVYTESPQDYAAKKCGLTPVQYRTWLVHYQNPSCCALNSDGSVCGVPIDRIHNPNDFHP
;
A
#
# COMPACT_ATOMS: atom_id res chain seq x y z
N ARG A 1 47.33 113.34 -6.13
CA ARG A 1 47.41 112.23 -7.11
C ARG A 1 48.23 111.06 -6.59
N LEU A 2 49.56 111.13 -6.48
CA LEU A 2 50.37 109.99 -5.97
C LEU A 2 49.98 109.57 -4.54
N ALA A 3 49.93 110.52 -3.60
CA ALA A 3 49.53 110.24 -2.22
C ALA A 3 48.09 109.74 -2.03
N GLU A 4 47.22 109.99 -3.01
CA GLU A 4 45.81 109.58 -2.99
C GLU A 4 45.67 108.16 -3.55
N GLN A 5 46.43 107.83 -4.59
CA GLN A 5 46.58 106.48 -5.11
C GLN A 5 47.27 105.53 -4.12
N ASP A 6 48.27 106.00 -3.37
CA ASP A 6 48.92 105.21 -2.33
C ASP A 6 47.94 104.84 -1.21
N LYS A 7 47.08 105.78 -0.81
CA LYS A 7 46.05 105.58 0.20
C LYS A 7 44.96 104.60 -0.27
N ASP A 8 44.58 104.64 -1.54
CA ASP A 8 43.64 103.69 -2.14
C ASP A 8 44.23 102.28 -2.29
N ILE A 9 45.52 102.16 -2.65
CA ILE A 9 46.23 100.87 -2.69
C ILE A 9 46.30 100.26 -1.31
N GLU A 10 46.55 101.07 -0.28
CA GLU A 10 46.60 100.62 1.11
C GLU A 10 45.22 100.16 1.62
N ASN A 11 44.16 100.91 1.31
CA ASN A 11 42.77 100.50 1.59
C ASN A 11 42.40 99.18 0.87
N MET A 12 42.78 99.03 -0.41
CA MET A 12 42.51 97.82 -1.18
C MET A 12 43.30 96.60 -0.67
N ARG A 13 44.52 96.80 -0.16
CA ARG A 13 45.30 95.75 0.49
C ARG A 13 44.67 95.32 1.80
N LEU A 14 44.23 96.28 2.62
CA LEU A 14 43.53 96.00 3.87
C LEU A 14 42.24 95.23 3.63
N LEU A 15 41.45 95.64 2.64
CA LEU A 15 40.19 94.98 2.28
C LEU A 15 40.42 93.56 1.74
N ASN A 16 41.44 93.36 0.88
CA ASN A 16 41.80 92.02 0.41
C ASN A 16 42.29 91.12 1.55
N ALA A 17 43.03 91.65 2.52
CA ALA A 17 43.46 90.91 3.69
C ALA A 17 42.25 90.46 4.54
N GLN A 18 41.30 91.36 4.81
CA GLN A 18 40.07 91.04 5.52
C GLN A 18 39.19 90.02 4.78
N LEU A 19 39.09 90.13 3.45
CA LEU A 19 38.36 89.17 2.62
C LEU A 19 39.01 87.78 2.65
N LYS A 20 40.36 87.72 2.58
CA LYS A 20 41.11 86.46 2.72
C LYS A 20 40.91 85.82 4.08
N GLU A 21 41.03 86.60 5.16
CA GLU A 21 40.81 86.13 6.52
C GLU A 21 39.37 85.61 6.71
N ARG A 22 38.38 86.32 6.15
CA ARG A 22 36.99 85.87 6.15
C ARG A 22 36.82 84.57 5.35
N MET A 23 37.43 84.45 4.17
CA MET A 23 37.42 83.23 3.36
C MET A 23 38.08 82.04 4.08
N GLU A 24 39.23 82.24 4.71
CA GLU A 24 39.90 81.22 5.51
C GLU A 24 39.02 80.79 6.68
N SER A 25 38.42 81.74 7.40
CA SER A 25 37.48 81.44 8.48
C SER A 25 36.25 80.67 7.99
N GLN A 26 35.78 80.93 6.76
CA GLN A 26 34.66 80.20 6.16
C GLN A 26 35.08 78.81 5.70
N MET A 27 36.28 78.63 5.15
CA MET A 27 36.82 77.32 4.77
C MET A 27 36.96 76.42 5.99
N VAL A 28 37.55 76.92 7.09
CA VAL A 28 37.67 76.16 8.34
C VAL A 28 36.30 75.74 8.90
N LYS A 29 35.29 76.62 8.82
CA LYS A 29 33.91 76.26 9.21
C LYS A 29 33.31 75.21 8.30
N MET A 30 33.55 75.29 6.99
CA MET A 30 33.01 74.35 6.01
C MET A 30 33.64 72.97 6.17
N ASP A 31 34.93 72.90 6.46
CA ASP A 31 35.65 71.67 6.78
C ASP A 31 35.13 71.03 8.08
N GLY A 32 34.93 71.82 9.14
CA GLY A 32 34.35 71.31 10.39
C GLY A 32 32.91 70.79 10.23
N ILE A 33 32.10 71.45 9.40
CA ILE A 33 30.75 70.99 9.06
C ILE A 33 30.81 69.67 8.27
N ARG A 34 31.74 69.57 7.32
CA ARG A 34 31.94 68.35 6.52
C ARG A 34 32.34 67.16 7.39
N GLU A 35 33.33 67.33 8.26
CA GLU A 35 33.76 66.27 9.19
C GLU A 35 32.62 65.84 10.13
N TYR A 36 31.85 66.79 10.66
CA TYR A 36 30.68 66.49 11.48
C TYR A 36 29.65 65.64 10.73
N PHE A 37 29.34 66.00 9.48
CA PHE A 37 28.38 65.23 8.68
C PHE A 37 28.92 63.87 8.26
N GLU A 38 30.19 63.75 7.88
CA GLU A 38 30.83 62.47 7.57
C GLU A 38 30.78 61.52 8.78
N HIS A 39 31.09 62.03 9.98
CA HIS A 39 30.98 61.24 11.21
C HIS A 39 29.53 60.83 11.50
N LYS A 40 28.57 61.76 11.36
CA LYS A 40 27.14 61.48 11.60
C LYS A 40 26.58 60.45 10.62
N LEU A 41 26.98 60.51 9.34
CA LEU A 41 26.58 59.55 8.31
C LEU A 41 27.14 58.15 8.59
N LYS A 42 28.43 58.08 8.97
CA LYS A 42 29.09 56.81 9.30
C LYS A 42 28.46 56.15 10.54
N SER A 43 28.14 56.94 11.56
CA SER A 43 27.48 56.45 12.78
C SER A 43 26.03 56.01 12.54
N ALA A 44 25.30 56.66 11.63
CA ALA A 44 23.96 56.23 11.23
C ALA A 44 24.00 54.91 10.45
N GLN A 45 24.93 54.78 9.48
CA GLN A 45 25.10 53.56 8.69
C GLN A 45 25.55 52.36 9.53
N SER A 46 26.42 52.57 10.53
CA SER A 46 26.85 51.48 11.42
C SER A 46 25.68 50.96 12.27
N GLY A 47 24.85 51.87 12.82
CA GLY A 47 23.67 51.49 13.60
C GLY A 47 22.62 50.74 12.78
N GLU A 48 22.36 51.15 11.54
CA GLU A 48 21.47 50.40 10.63
C GLU A 48 22.02 49.02 10.30
N LYS A 49 23.33 48.92 10.04
CA LYS A 49 23.96 47.63 9.69
C LYS A 49 23.92 46.66 10.86
N GLU A 50 24.20 47.11 12.09
CA GLU A 50 24.10 46.30 13.30
C GLU A 50 22.66 45.81 13.55
N SER A 51 21.66 46.68 13.34
CA SER A 51 20.25 46.33 13.47
C SER A 51 19.80 45.28 12.44
N ILE A 52 20.23 45.43 11.17
CA ILE A 52 19.94 44.43 10.12
C ILE A 52 20.62 43.09 10.44
N GLU A 53 21.85 43.11 10.94
CA GLU A 53 22.57 41.89 11.30
C GLU A 53 21.93 41.18 12.50
N SER A 54 21.48 41.93 13.52
CA SER A 54 20.78 41.33 14.66
C SER A 54 19.43 40.73 14.23
N LEU A 55 18.68 41.43 13.37
CA LEU A 55 17.40 40.94 12.86
C LEU A 55 17.58 39.65 12.03
N ARG A 56 18.63 39.57 11.20
CA ARG A 56 18.97 38.34 10.46
C ARG A 56 19.27 37.18 11.39
N LYS A 57 20.13 37.38 12.40
CA LYS A 57 20.48 36.34 13.38
C LYS A 57 19.25 35.88 14.16
N GLN A 58 18.37 36.82 14.53
CA GLN A 58 17.13 36.49 15.23
C GLN A 58 16.17 35.69 14.36
N TYR A 59 16.00 36.06 13.09
CA TYR A 59 15.17 35.32 12.15
C TYR A 59 15.73 33.92 11.87
N GLU A 60 17.05 33.79 11.72
CA GLU A 60 17.72 32.51 11.53
C GLU A 60 17.53 31.57 12.73
N LEU A 61 17.71 32.10 13.95
CA LEU A 61 17.44 31.35 15.18
C LEU A 61 15.96 30.95 15.30
N GLU A 62 15.04 31.87 15.01
CA GLU A 62 13.60 31.59 15.05
C GLU A 62 13.22 30.48 14.05
N MET A 63 13.77 30.55 12.83
CA MET A 63 13.53 29.53 11.81
C MET A 63 14.11 28.18 12.25
N GLN A 64 15.32 28.16 12.82
CA GLN A 64 15.95 26.94 13.31
C GLN A 64 15.13 26.29 14.42
N LEU A 65 14.63 27.08 15.39
CA LEU A 65 13.76 26.59 16.45
C LEU A 65 12.43 26.04 15.92
N LYS A 66 11.84 26.67 14.90
CA LYS A 66 10.62 26.16 14.25
C LYS A 66 10.86 24.84 13.54
N VAL A 67 11.96 24.72 12.82
CA VAL A 67 12.34 23.47 12.15
C VAL A 67 12.58 22.38 13.19
N GLU A 68 13.32 22.67 14.25
CA GLU A 68 13.65 21.71 15.30
C GLU A 68 12.38 21.22 16.03
N ALA A 69 11.48 22.13 16.39
CA ALA A 69 10.18 21.79 16.98
C ALA A 69 9.36 20.89 16.06
N ALA A 70 9.22 21.25 14.78
CA ALA A 70 8.47 20.43 13.81
C ALA A 70 9.13 19.05 13.59
N THR A 71 10.47 18.98 13.58
CA THR A 71 11.17 17.70 13.46
C THR A 71 10.98 16.82 14.69
N SER A 72 10.98 17.40 15.90
CA SER A 72 10.71 16.67 17.14
C SER A 72 9.29 16.11 17.15
N GLU A 73 8.29 16.92 16.79
CA GLU A 73 6.89 16.48 16.70
C GLU A 73 6.71 15.33 15.70
N LEU A 74 7.36 15.41 14.54
CA LEU A 74 7.34 14.34 13.54
C LEU A 74 8.03 13.07 14.05
N GLN A 75 9.15 13.20 14.76
CA GLN A 75 9.85 12.07 15.37
C GLN A 75 8.98 11.37 16.42
N ASP A 76 8.30 12.12 17.29
CA ASP A 76 7.38 11.57 18.28
C ASP A 76 6.22 10.82 17.62
N MET A 77 5.67 11.37 16.53
CA MET A 77 4.64 10.67 15.74
C MET A 77 5.15 9.37 15.13
N ILE A 78 6.37 9.35 14.59
CA ILE A 78 6.97 8.13 14.04
C ILE A 78 7.15 7.08 15.14
N GLN A 79 7.69 7.46 16.30
CA GLN A 79 7.88 6.53 17.43
C GLN A 79 6.55 5.92 17.92
N MET A 80 5.49 6.71 18.01
CA MET A 80 4.16 6.19 18.36
C MET A 80 3.66 5.18 17.32
N ARG A 81 3.89 5.44 16.03
CA ARG A 81 3.47 4.53 14.95
C ARG A 81 4.28 3.25 14.91
N ASP A 82 5.58 3.32 15.16
CA ASP A 82 6.43 2.14 15.24
C ASP A 82 5.98 1.22 16.38
N MET A 83 5.61 1.78 17.53
CA MET A 83 5.04 1.02 18.65
C MET A 83 3.69 0.39 18.29
N GLU A 84 2.80 1.13 17.61
CA GLU A 84 1.52 0.59 17.12
C GLU A 84 1.74 -0.59 16.16
N LEU A 85 2.69 -0.45 15.23
CA LEU A 85 3.05 -1.50 14.28
C LEU A 85 3.61 -2.74 14.98
N MET A 86 4.48 -2.57 15.97
CA MET A 86 5.01 -3.69 16.76
C MET A 86 3.89 -4.47 17.44
N TYR A 87 2.98 -3.77 18.12
CA TYR A 87 1.84 -4.41 18.80
C TYR A 87 0.93 -5.17 17.82
N ARG A 88 0.64 -4.57 16.66
CA ARG A 88 -0.17 -5.25 15.63
C ARG A 88 0.52 -6.48 15.07
N ASN A 89 1.82 -6.41 14.80
CA ASN A 89 2.58 -7.55 14.30
C ASN A 89 2.61 -8.71 15.32
N GLU A 90 2.75 -8.40 16.61
CA GLU A 90 2.68 -9.41 17.68
C GLU A 90 1.29 -10.05 17.75
N GLN A 91 0.23 -9.23 17.70
CA GLN A 91 -1.14 -9.73 17.66
C GLN A 91 -1.41 -10.60 16.42
N GLU A 92 -0.95 -10.18 15.25
CA GLU A 92 -1.09 -10.93 14.01
C GLU A 92 -0.35 -12.27 14.08
N SER A 93 0.87 -12.28 14.63
CA SER A 93 1.63 -13.52 14.85
C SER A 93 0.86 -14.48 15.76
N SER A 94 0.34 -14.00 16.89
CA SER A 94 -0.45 -14.81 17.83
C SER A 94 -1.71 -15.39 17.18
N LEU A 95 -2.43 -14.59 16.40
CA LEU A 95 -3.63 -15.05 15.69
C LEU A 95 -3.30 -16.07 14.60
N ASN A 96 -2.20 -15.86 13.86
CA ASN A 96 -1.74 -16.82 12.85
C ASN A 96 -1.35 -18.17 13.47
N GLU A 97 -0.69 -18.16 14.63
CA GLU A 97 -0.40 -19.38 15.38
C GLU A 97 -1.68 -20.08 15.86
N GLU A 98 -2.67 -19.34 16.34
CA GLU A 98 -3.96 -19.91 16.77
C GLU A 98 -4.73 -20.51 15.59
N VAL A 99 -4.77 -19.83 14.44
CA VAL A 99 -5.37 -20.35 13.20
C VAL A 99 -4.66 -21.63 12.76
N ALA A 100 -3.33 -21.68 12.84
CA ALA A 100 -2.57 -22.88 12.51
C ALA A 100 -2.91 -24.04 13.45
N ARG A 101 -2.98 -23.79 14.77
CA ARG A 101 -3.40 -24.80 15.75
C ARG A 101 -4.82 -25.32 15.49
N LEU A 102 -5.78 -24.42 15.28
CA LEU A 102 -7.18 -24.80 15.02
C LEU A 102 -7.32 -25.61 13.73
N ARG A 103 -6.56 -25.27 12.67
CA ARG A 103 -6.54 -26.06 11.44
C ARG A 103 -6.02 -27.48 11.68
N ASP A 104 -4.96 -27.62 12.47
CA ASP A 104 -4.42 -28.94 12.82
C ASP A 104 -5.42 -29.74 13.67
N GLU A 105 -6.09 -29.10 14.64
CA GLU A 105 -7.13 -29.73 15.45
C GLU A 105 -8.32 -30.21 14.60
N VAL A 106 -8.81 -29.39 13.68
CA VAL A 106 -9.87 -29.79 12.73
C VAL A 106 -9.40 -30.97 11.88
N GLN A 107 -8.17 -30.93 11.36
CA GLN A 107 -7.63 -32.03 10.56
C GLN A 107 -7.53 -33.33 11.36
N ASN A 108 -7.10 -33.25 12.62
CA ASN A 108 -7.02 -34.38 13.54
C ASN A 108 -8.42 -34.93 13.87
N LEU A 109 -9.42 -34.07 14.10
CA LEU A 109 -10.80 -34.50 14.37
C LEU A 109 -11.47 -35.14 13.13
N VAL A 110 -11.24 -34.60 11.94
CA VAL A 110 -11.77 -35.15 10.68
C VAL A 110 -11.13 -36.51 10.38
N SER A 111 -9.82 -36.63 10.55
CA SER A 111 -9.11 -37.89 10.30
C SER A 111 -9.47 -38.98 11.33
N ASN A 112 -9.63 -38.62 12.61
CA ASN A 112 -9.89 -39.59 13.67
C ASN A 112 -11.38 -39.95 13.81
N SER A 113 -12.33 -39.02 13.74
CA SER A 113 -13.72 -39.35 14.14
C SER A 113 -14.54 -40.10 13.07
N GLY A 114 -14.42 -39.71 11.79
CA GLY A 114 -15.27 -40.28 10.74
C GLY A 114 -14.82 -41.66 10.30
N ASN A 115 -13.53 -41.80 9.99
CA ASN A 115 -12.99 -43.00 9.37
C ASN A 115 -12.73 -44.13 10.39
N GLU A 116 -12.39 -43.80 11.64
CA GLU A 116 -12.16 -44.79 12.71
C GLU A 116 -13.46 -45.50 13.08
N VAL A 117 -14.56 -44.77 13.25
CA VAL A 117 -15.87 -45.36 13.54
C VAL A 117 -16.32 -46.27 12.39
N LEU A 118 -16.19 -45.81 11.13
CA LEU A 118 -16.55 -46.61 9.97
C LEU A 118 -15.67 -47.86 9.82
N SER A 119 -14.37 -47.74 10.09
CA SER A 119 -13.43 -48.86 10.06
C SER A 119 -13.75 -49.88 11.15
N HIS A 120 -14.05 -49.43 12.37
CA HIS A 120 -14.45 -50.31 13.47
C HIS A 120 -15.81 -51.00 13.22
N LEU A 121 -16.75 -50.35 12.52
CA LEU A 121 -17.96 -51.02 12.05
C LEU A 121 -17.61 -52.14 11.04
N GLN A 122 -16.68 -51.88 10.12
CA GLN A 122 -16.21 -52.87 9.15
C GLN A 122 -15.51 -54.06 9.82
N GLU A 123 -14.67 -53.82 10.84
CA GLU A 123 -14.02 -54.87 11.64
C GLU A 123 -15.03 -55.75 12.39
N ARG A 124 -16.19 -55.19 12.77
CA ARG A 124 -17.32 -55.94 13.34
C ARG A 124 -18.18 -56.65 12.30
N GLY A 125 -17.77 -56.65 11.03
CA GLY A 125 -18.43 -57.36 9.94
C GLY A 125 -19.55 -56.57 9.25
N ILE A 126 -19.67 -55.27 9.49
CA ILE A 126 -20.65 -54.42 8.82
C ILE A 126 -20.08 -53.99 7.46
N ASN A 127 -20.79 -54.30 6.38
CA ASN A 127 -20.41 -53.93 5.03
C ASN A 127 -21.28 -52.79 4.50
N PHE A 128 -20.65 -51.81 3.85
CA PHE A 128 -21.35 -50.74 3.15
C PHE A 128 -21.67 -51.18 1.73
N VAL A 129 -22.95 -51.24 1.38
CA VAL A 129 -23.41 -51.71 0.07
C VAL A 129 -24.31 -50.65 -0.55
N ALA A 130 -24.03 -50.32 -1.81
CA ALA A 130 -24.87 -49.43 -2.60
C ALA A 130 -25.26 -50.10 -3.92
N TYR A 131 -26.46 -49.78 -4.42
CA TYR A 131 -26.88 -50.16 -5.76
C TYR A 131 -26.44 -49.08 -6.76
N GLN A 132 -25.74 -49.49 -7.80
CA GLN A 132 -25.35 -48.63 -8.92
C GLN A 132 -25.77 -49.26 -10.25
N PRO A 133 -26.51 -48.54 -11.13
CA PRO A 133 -26.84 -49.05 -12.45
C PRO A 133 -25.60 -49.59 -13.19
N GLY A 134 -25.69 -50.76 -13.79
CA GLY A 134 -24.57 -51.36 -14.55
C GLY A 134 -23.51 -52.05 -13.68
N ALA A 135 -23.29 -51.61 -12.43
CA ALA A 135 -22.39 -52.28 -11.48
C ALA A 135 -23.12 -53.17 -10.45
N GLY A 136 -24.45 -53.05 -10.34
CA GLY A 136 -25.27 -53.81 -9.40
C GLY A 136 -25.06 -53.38 -7.94
N HIS A 137 -25.21 -54.32 -7.01
CA HIS A 137 -24.88 -54.09 -5.60
C HIS A 137 -23.36 -54.17 -5.43
N ILE A 138 -22.74 -53.01 -5.18
CA ILE A 138 -21.31 -52.91 -4.94
C ILE A 138 -21.03 -52.73 -3.45
N THR A 139 -20.08 -53.49 -2.94
CA THR A 139 -19.50 -53.24 -1.61
C THR A 139 -18.46 -52.13 -1.73
N ILE A 140 -18.60 -51.09 -0.92
CA ILE A 140 -17.73 -49.91 -0.91
C ILE A 140 -16.83 -50.02 0.32
N PRO A 141 -15.50 -50.16 0.15
CA PRO A 141 -14.56 -50.10 1.27
C PRO A 141 -14.66 -48.77 2.01
N VAL A 142 -14.41 -48.75 3.32
CA VAL A 142 -14.40 -47.51 4.12
C VAL A 142 -13.42 -46.49 3.55
N ALA A 143 -12.25 -46.95 3.07
CA ALA A 143 -11.26 -46.09 2.41
C ALA A 143 -11.76 -45.40 1.13
N ASP A 144 -12.75 -45.99 0.44
CA ASP A 144 -13.33 -45.47 -0.79
C ASP A 144 -14.62 -44.67 -0.55
N LEU A 145 -15.14 -44.65 0.69
CA LEU A 145 -16.45 -44.10 0.99
C LEU A 145 -16.54 -42.61 0.67
N THR A 146 -15.50 -41.84 1.00
CA THR A 146 -15.42 -40.39 0.69
C THR A 146 -15.49 -40.14 -0.81
N VAL A 147 -14.69 -40.88 -1.59
CA VAL A 147 -14.66 -40.77 -3.06
C VAL A 147 -16.01 -41.13 -3.66
N TYR A 148 -16.65 -42.18 -3.13
CA TYR A 148 -17.99 -42.58 -3.55
C TYR A 148 -19.03 -41.49 -3.22
N THR A 149 -18.99 -40.89 -2.03
CA THR A 149 -19.96 -39.84 -1.64
C THR A 149 -19.82 -38.57 -2.45
N GLU A 150 -18.61 -38.21 -2.88
CA GLU A 150 -18.37 -37.05 -3.73
C GLU A 150 -18.89 -37.26 -5.16
N SER A 151 -18.68 -38.45 -5.74
CA SER A 151 -19.17 -38.78 -7.08
C SER A 151 -19.53 -40.27 -7.23
N PRO A 152 -20.79 -40.65 -6.92
CA PRO A 152 -21.24 -42.04 -7.05
C PRO A 152 -21.18 -42.56 -8.50
N GLN A 153 -21.46 -41.68 -9.47
CA GLN A 153 -21.48 -42.04 -10.89
C GLN A 153 -20.07 -42.33 -11.43
N ASP A 154 -19.06 -41.54 -11.06
CA ASP A 154 -17.70 -41.78 -11.51
C ASP A 154 -17.12 -43.04 -10.84
N TYR A 155 -17.47 -43.28 -9.58
CA TYR A 155 -17.13 -44.52 -8.88
C TYR A 155 -17.76 -45.74 -9.58
N ALA A 156 -19.04 -45.66 -9.95
CA ALA A 156 -19.74 -46.69 -10.71
C ALA A 156 -19.14 -46.90 -12.11
N ALA A 157 -18.80 -45.82 -12.82
CA ALA A 157 -18.12 -45.87 -14.12
C ALA A 157 -16.81 -46.66 -14.03
N LYS A 158 -15.98 -46.36 -13.01
CA LYS A 158 -14.73 -47.08 -12.75
C LYS A 158 -14.98 -48.56 -12.44
N LYS A 159 -16.01 -48.90 -11.65
CA LYS A 159 -16.39 -50.30 -11.37
C LYS A 159 -16.90 -51.03 -12.61
N CYS A 160 -17.53 -50.33 -13.54
CA CYS A 160 -17.98 -50.87 -14.83
C CYS A 160 -16.87 -50.95 -15.88
N GLY A 161 -15.67 -50.40 -15.61
CA GLY A 161 -14.56 -50.34 -16.57
C GLY A 161 -14.70 -49.26 -17.64
N LEU A 162 -15.51 -48.23 -17.38
CA LEU A 162 -15.86 -47.19 -18.36
C LEU A 162 -15.31 -45.83 -17.95
N THR A 163 -15.15 -44.94 -18.93
CA THR A 163 -14.90 -43.54 -18.63
C THR A 163 -16.16 -42.89 -18.04
N PRO A 164 -16.01 -41.86 -17.18
CA PRO A 164 -17.13 -41.07 -16.67
C PRO A 164 -18.11 -40.58 -17.74
N VAL A 165 -17.59 -40.19 -18.90
CA VAL A 165 -18.40 -39.68 -20.01
C VAL A 165 -19.24 -40.81 -20.62
N GLN A 166 -18.63 -41.96 -20.95
CA GLN A 166 -19.36 -43.11 -21.50
C GLN A 166 -20.46 -43.60 -20.56
N TYR A 167 -20.14 -43.72 -19.27
CA TYR A 167 -21.11 -44.17 -18.27
C TYR A 167 -22.28 -43.17 -18.13
N ARG A 168 -22.02 -41.86 -18.13
CA ARG A 168 -23.09 -40.85 -18.10
C ARG A 168 -23.98 -40.89 -19.34
N THR A 169 -23.39 -41.03 -20.54
CA THR A 169 -24.17 -41.13 -21.78
C THR A 169 -25.04 -42.38 -21.78
N TRP A 170 -24.50 -43.52 -21.36
CA TRP A 170 -25.28 -44.73 -21.16
C TRP A 170 -26.36 -44.54 -20.09
N LEU A 171 -26.07 -43.89 -18.97
CA LEU A 171 -27.01 -43.70 -17.87
C LEU A 171 -28.24 -42.89 -18.31
N VAL A 172 -28.06 -41.91 -19.20
CA VAL A 172 -29.15 -41.16 -19.84
C VAL A 172 -30.05 -42.10 -20.66
N HIS A 173 -29.47 -42.95 -21.53
CA HIS A 173 -30.21 -43.97 -22.29
C HIS A 173 -30.90 -44.97 -21.36
N TYR A 174 -30.21 -45.43 -20.33
CA TYR A 174 -30.74 -46.39 -19.36
C TYR A 174 -31.97 -45.83 -18.63
N GLN A 175 -31.96 -44.55 -18.28
CA GLN A 175 -33.09 -43.88 -17.61
C GLN A 175 -34.24 -43.60 -18.58
N ASN A 176 -33.93 -43.14 -19.80
CA ASN A 176 -34.92 -42.77 -20.81
C ASN A 176 -34.43 -43.14 -22.23
N PRO A 177 -34.68 -44.37 -22.70
CA PRO A 177 -34.15 -44.83 -23.97
C PRO A 177 -34.96 -44.26 -25.14
N SER A 178 -34.35 -43.33 -25.88
CA SER A 178 -34.95 -42.73 -27.08
C SER A 178 -33.91 -42.58 -28.20
N CYS A 179 -34.39 -42.62 -29.44
CA CYS A 179 -33.55 -42.48 -30.61
C CYS A 179 -33.01 -41.04 -30.74
N CYS A 180 -31.69 -40.90 -30.75
CA CYS A 180 -30.99 -39.62 -30.90
C CYS A 180 -30.62 -39.29 -32.37
N ALA A 181 -31.03 -40.11 -33.34
CA ALA A 181 -30.74 -39.87 -34.76
C ALA A 181 -31.42 -38.58 -35.26
N LEU A 182 -30.71 -37.87 -36.14
CA LEU A 182 -31.25 -36.69 -36.82
C LEU A 182 -32.06 -37.11 -38.04
N ASN A 183 -33.28 -36.63 -38.11
CA ASN A 183 -34.13 -36.70 -39.29
C ASN A 183 -33.57 -35.78 -40.40
N SER A 184 -34.07 -35.96 -41.63
CA SER A 184 -33.67 -35.16 -42.80
C SER A 184 -33.96 -33.65 -42.68
N ASP A 185 -34.80 -33.26 -41.72
CA ASP A 185 -35.13 -31.86 -41.38
C ASP A 185 -34.29 -31.31 -40.19
N GLY A 186 -33.36 -32.09 -39.64
CA GLY A 186 -32.53 -31.72 -38.49
C GLY A 186 -33.22 -31.89 -37.13
N SER A 187 -34.44 -32.43 -37.09
CA SER A 187 -35.10 -32.79 -35.83
C SER A 187 -34.56 -34.11 -35.26
N VAL A 188 -34.56 -34.28 -33.94
CA VAL A 188 -34.21 -35.56 -33.30
C VAL A 188 -35.39 -36.51 -33.42
N CYS A 189 -35.13 -37.77 -33.81
CA CYS A 189 -36.15 -38.80 -34.00
C CYS A 189 -37.03 -39.00 -32.76
N GLY A 190 -36.44 -39.17 -31.58
CA GLY A 190 -37.15 -39.24 -30.30
C GLY A 190 -38.02 -40.48 -30.09
N VAL A 191 -38.05 -41.42 -31.04
CA VAL A 191 -38.80 -42.67 -30.93
C VAL A 191 -38.25 -43.51 -29.77
N PRO A 192 -39.11 -44.06 -28.88
CA PRO A 192 -38.67 -44.95 -27.82
C PRO A 192 -37.94 -46.16 -28.40
N ILE A 193 -36.78 -46.48 -27.83
CA ILE A 193 -35.97 -47.64 -28.21
C ILE A 193 -35.79 -48.58 -27.02
N ASP A 194 -35.31 -49.79 -27.28
CA ASP A 194 -35.08 -50.77 -26.23
C ASP A 194 -33.96 -50.30 -25.28
N ARG A 195 -34.20 -50.49 -23.98
CA ARG A 195 -33.22 -50.18 -22.94
C ARG A 195 -32.05 -51.15 -23.04
N ILE A 196 -30.83 -50.61 -23.04
CA ILE A 196 -29.61 -51.41 -22.95
C ILE A 196 -29.23 -51.48 -21.47
N HIS A 197 -29.35 -52.68 -20.87
CA HIS A 197 -29.16 -52.88 -19.43
C HIS A 197 -27.70 -52.93 -18.98
N ASN A 198 -26.80 -53.37 -19.85
CA ASN A 198 -25.38 -53.45 -19.57
C ASN A 198 -24.66 -52.27 -20.22
N PRO A 199 -23.94 -51.44 -19.46
CA PRO A 199 -23.30 -50.24 -19.98
C PRO A 199 -22.21 -50.55 -21.02
N ASN A 200 -21.60 -51.74 -21.00
CA ASN A 200 -20.59 -52.14 -21.98
C ASN A 200 -21.17 -52.48 -23.37
N ASP A 201 -22.46 -52.75 -23.46
CA ASP A 201 -23.13 -53.06 -24.73
C ASP A 201 -23.68 -51.79 -25.41
N PHE A 202 -23.59 -50.65 -24.74
CA PHE A 202 -24.12 -49.38 -25.21
C PHE A 202 -23.15 -48.65 -26.13
N HIS A 203 -23.66 -48.31 -27.30
CA HIS A 203 -22.96 -47.50 -28.29
C HIS A 203 -23.83 -46.27 -28.57
N PRO A 204 -23.29 -45.05 -28.36
CA PRO A 204 -24.03 -43.81 -28.53
C PRO A 204 -24.34 -43.46 -29.99
#